data_AF-A0A6N8JG81-F1
#
_entry.id   AF-A0A6N8JG81-F1
#
_cell.length_a   1.000
_cell.length_b   1.000
_cell.length_c   1.000
_cell.angle_alpha   90.00
_cell.angle_beta   90.00
_cell.angle_gamma   90.00
#
_symmetry.space_group_name_H-M   'P 1'
#
loop_
_entity.id
_entity.type
_entity.pdbx_description
1 polymer ?
#
loop_
_entity_poly.entity_id
_entity_poly.type
_entity_poly.pdbx_seq_one_letter_code
_entity_poly.pdbx_strand_id
1 'polypeptide(L)'
;MELDHYIESGIIESYALGLATASEIEELQHMRKLYPELNTEIRMVERRMEMVALTEGVQPPSKLKDRIFQRINWDEEKDTKEKDKSNYTFINIQSRNQDYITVHKWWKLFFIMVFIVSKVCLFAAIYYYLKYQQSQEKSAQSSSQTEYRIPTK
;
A
#
# COMPACT_ATOMS: atom_id res chain seq x y z
N MET A 1 35.94 -24.76 -13.20
CA MET A 1 34.76 -25.48 -12.67
C MET A 1 33.59 -25.15 -13.56
N GLU A 2 32.71 -26.10 -13.81
CA GLU A 2 31.42 -25.85 -14.45
C GLU A 2 30.51 -25.12 -13.44
N LEU A 3 29.74 -24.14 -13.91
CA LEU A 3 28.90 -23.33 -13.05
C LEU A 3 27.83 -24.16 -12.33
N ASP A 4 27.30 -25.18 -13.02
CA ASP A 4 26.29 -26.09 -12.47
C ASP A 4 26.82 -26.83 -11.25
N HIS A 5 28.05 -27.34 -11.32
CA HIS A 5 28.72 -27.98 -10.17
C HIS A 5 28.93 -27.00 -9.00
N TYR A 6 29.17 -25.72 -9.29
CA TYR A 6 29.29 -24.70 -8.26
C TYR A 6 27.94 -24.43 -7.57
N ILE A 7 26.84 -24.41 -8.31
CA ILE A 7 25.49 -24.29 -7.77
C ILE A 7 25.13 -25.53 -6.93
N GLU A 8 25.44 -26.73 -7.42
CA GLU A 8 25.18 -28.00 -6.74
C GLU A 8 26.04 -28.22 -5.48
N SER A 9 27.12 -27.46 -5.31
CA SER A 9 28.01 -27.57 -4.14
C SER A 9 27.34 -27.19 -2.81
N GLY A 10 26.19 -26.51 -2.83
CA GLY A 10 25.49 -26.07 -1.62
C GLY A 10 26.05 -24.78 -1.00
N ILE A 11 26.96 -24.10 -1.71
CA ILE A 11 27.57 -22.85 -1.25
C ILE A 11 26.56 -21.71 -1.12
N ILE A 12 25.54 -21.69 -1.99
CA ILE A 12 24.51 -20.65 -2.04
C ILE A 12 23.58 -20.78 -0.82
N GLU A 13 23.21 -22.01 -0.46
CA GLU A 13 22.41 -22.33 0.72
C GLU A 13 23.17 -22.01 2.00
N SER A 14 24.44 -22.41 2.08
CA SER A 14 25.32 -22.07 3.20
C SER A 14 25.46 -20.55 3.35
N TYR A 15 25.57 -19.83 2.24
CA TYR A 15 25.60 -18.37 2.24
C TYR A 15 24.29 -17.75 2.72
N ALA A 16 23.15 -18.19 2.17
CA ALA A 16 21.82 -17.66 2.51
C ALA A 16 21.47 -17.89 4.00
N LEU A 17 21.92 -19.00 4.58
CA LEU A 17 21.75 -19.31 6.01
C LEU A 17 22.77 -18.62 6.93
N GLY A 18 23.78 -17.93 6.37
CA GLY A 18 24.85 -17.31 7.15
C GLY A 18 25.84 -18.31 7.76
N LEU A 19 25.95 -19.51 7.20
CA LEU A 19 26.86 -20.57 7.64
C LEU A 19 28.18 -20.59 6.85
N ALA A 20 28.23 -19.92 5.71
CA ALA A 20 29.43 -19.83 4.88
C ALA A 20 30.56 -19.08 5.59
N THR A 21 31.79 -19.56 5.39
CA THR A 21 33.00 -18.92 5.90
C THR A 21 33.34 -17.64 5.12
N ALA A 22 34.17 -16.77 5.70
CA ALA A 22 34.59 -15.53 5.02
C ALA A 22 35.27 -15.79 3.66
N SER A 23 36.09 -16.84 3.56
CA SER A 23 36.76 -17.23 2.31
C SER A 23 35.76 -17.66 1.22
N GLU A 24 34.76 -18.44 1.60
CA GLU A 24 33.69 -18.90 0.70
C GLU A 24 32.81 -17.74 0.23
N ILE A 25 32.54 -16.76 1.11
CA ILE A 25 31.80 -15.55 0.75
C ILE A 25 32.59 -14.72 -0.27
N GLU A 26 33.90 -14.56 -0.09
CA GLU A 26 34.75 -13.85 -1.05
C GLU A 26 34.80 -14.56 -2.40
N GLU A 27 34.92 -15.89 -2.41
CA GLU A 27 34.84 -16.70 -3.62
C GLU A 27 33.49 -16.52 -4.32
N LEU A 28 32.38 -16.61 -3.57
CA LEU A 28 31.04 -16.39 -4.11
C LEU A 28 30.88 -15.00 -4.72
N GLN A 29 31.40 -13.95 -4.05
CA GLN A 29 31.39 -12.60 -4.59
C GLN A 29 32.21 -12.47 -5.88
N HIS A 30 33.35 -13.16 -5.96
CA HIS A 30 34.14 -13.21 -7.19
C HIS A 30 33.39 -13.93 -8.31
N MET A 31 32.80 -15.09 -8.02
CA MET A 31 32.00 -15.87 -8.97
C MET A 31 30.78 -15.10 -9.46
N ARG A 32 30.12 -14.31 -8.61
CA ARG A 32 29.00 -13.43 -9.00
C ARG A 32 29.39 -12.33 -9.98
N LYS A 33 30.66 -11.91 -10.01
CA LYS A 33 31.16 -10.95 -11.02
C LYS A 33 31.39 -11.61 -12.37
N LEU A 34 31.79 -12.88 -12.36
CA LEU A 34 32.04 -13.67 -13.57
C LEU A 34 30.73 -14.19 -14.18
N TYR A 35 29.80 -14.64 -13.35
CA TYR A 35 28.54 -15.25 -13.73
C TYR A 35 27.37 -14.52 -13.07
N PRO A 36 26.77 -13.51 -13.74
CA PRO A 36 25.66 -12.76 -13.17
C PRO A 36 24.39 -13.60 -12.97
N GLU A 37 24.26 -14.73 -13.68
CA GLU A 37 23.17 -15.71 -13.53
C GLU A 37 23.09 -16.33 -12.13
N LEU A 38 24.22 -16.37 -11.41
CA LEU A 38 24.30 -16.81 -10.02
C LEU A 38 23.44 -15.95 -9.08
N ASN A 39 23.20 -14.68 -9.41
CA ASN A 39 22.28 -13.83 -8.64
C ASN A 39 20.81 -14.26 -8.79
N THR A 40 20.46 -14.93 -9.88
CA THR A 40 19.13 -15.50 -10.06
C THR A 40 18.98 -16.74 -9.18
N GLU A 41 19.99 -17.61 -9.16
CA GLU A 41 20.01 -18.80 -8.28
C GLU A 41 19.95 -18.41 -6.80
N ILE A 42 20.75 -17.45 -6.35
CA ILE A 42 20.72 -16.92 -4.97
C ILE A 42 19.29 -16.49 -4.60
N ARG A 43 18.62 -15.72 -5.46
CA ARG A 43 17.24 -15.26 -5.22
C ARG A 43 16.23 -16.42 -5.19
N MET A 44 16.43 -17.45 -5.99
CA MET A 44 15.55 -18.63 -5.97
C MET A 44 15.69 -19.40 -4.66
N VAL A 45 16.91 -19.55 -4.16
CA VAL A 45 17.18 -20.18 -2.85
C VAL A 45 16.59 -19.34 -1.72
N GLU A 46 16.82 -18.02 -1.70
CA GLU A 46 16.26 -17.09 -0.71
C GLU A 46 14.73 -17.18 -0.68
N ARG A 47 14.06 -17.17 -1.84
CA ARG A 47 12.61 -17.30 -1.91
C ARG A 47 12.12 -18.66 -1.38
N ARG A 48 12.83 -19.75 -1.68
CA ARG A 48 12.48 -21.07 -1.17
C ARG A 48 12.55 -21.10 0.35
N MET A 49 13.60 -20.52 0.94
CA MET A 49 13.77 -20.40 2.38
C MET A 49 12.70 -19.49 3.01
N GLU A 50 12.39 -18.35 2.38
CA GLU A 50 11.33 -17.43 2.81
C GLU A 50 9.97 -18.15 2.89
N MET A 51 9.62 -18.92 1.86
CA MET A 51 8.36 -19.69 1.87
C MET A 51 8.30 -20.64 3.06
N VAL A 52 9.35 -21.39 3.33
CA VAL A 52 9.42 -22.31 4.49
C VAL A 52 9.29 -21.53 5.81
N ALA A 53 10.02 -20.42 5.94
CA ALA A 53 9.98 -19.58 7.13
C ALA A 53 8.59 -18.96 7.38
N LEU A 54 7.86 -18.61 6.32
CA LEU A 54 6.50 -18.08 6.42
C LEU A 54 5.48 -19.18 6.73
N THR A 55 5.64 -20.39 6.18
CA THR A 55 4.71 -21.50 6.43
C THR A 55 4.85 -22.08 7.83
N GLU A 56 6.07 -22.15 8.36
CA GLU A 56 6.37 -22.75 9.66
C GLU A 56 6.60 -21.70 10.76
N GLY A 57 6.41 -20.42 10.45
CA GLY A 57 6.67 -19.31 11.34
C GLY A 57 5.75 -19.29 12.58
N VAL A 58 6.35 -19.18 13.76
CA VAL A 58 5.62 -19.02 15.02
C VAL A 58 5.22 -17.56 15.22
N GLN A 59 3.98 -17.32 15.67
CA GLN A 59 3.50 -15.97 15.92
C GLN A 59 4.29 -15.28 17.05
N PRO A 60 4.90 -14.10 16.82
CA PRO A 60 5.62 -13.39 17.85
C PRO A 60 4.67 -12.80 18.92
N PRO A 61 5.15 -12.53 20.15
CA PRO A 61 4.34 -11.89 21.19
C PRO A 61 3.81 -10.51 20.76
N SER A 62 2.54 -10.22 21.07
CA SER A 62 1.88 -8.96 20.66
C SER A 62 2.63 -7.69 21.12
N LYS A 63 3.21 -7.71 22.32
CA LYS A 63 3.99 -6.60 22.89
C LYS A 63 5.31 -6.30 22.16
N LEU A 64 5.81 -7.23 21.33
CA LEU A 64 7.07 -7.05 20.61
C LEU A 64 6.95 -5.97 19.54
N LYS A 65 5.79 -5.93 18.86
CA LYS A 65 5.49 -4.92 17.85
C LYS A 65 5.62 -3.51 18.41
N ASP A 66 4.91 -3.23 19.51
CA ASP A 66 4.89 -1.90 20.15
C ASP A 66 6.28 -1.47 20.61
N ARG A 67 7.07 -2.40 21.18
CA ARG A 67 8.46 -2.15 21.58
C ARG A 67 9.35 -1.73 20.42
N ILE A 68 9.21 -2.39 19.26
CA ILE A 68 10.00 -2.08 18.06
C ILE A 68 9.62 -0.69 17.54
N PHE A 69 8.32 -0.41 17.39
CA PHE A 69 7.86 0.91 16.92
C PHE A 69 8.25 2.06 17.85
N GLN A 70 8.22 1.84 19.17
CA GLN A 70 8.67 2.84 20.13
C GLN A 70 10.17 3.17 19.97
N ARG A 71 11.02 2.17 19.69
CA ARG A 71 12.47 2.41 19.49
C ARG A 71 12.75 3.13 18.17
N ILE A 72 12.02 2.83 17.10
CA ILE A 72 12.18 3.50 15.80
C ILE A 72 11.74 4.97 15.88
N ASN A 73 10.62 5.26 16.54
CA ASN A 73 10.11 6.64 16.69
C ASN A 73 10.98 7.51 17.60
N TRP A 74 11.79 6.90 18.46
CA TRP A 74 12.63 7.61 19.42
C TRP A 74 13.86 8.27 18.78
N ASP A 75 14.30 7.78 17.61
CA ASP A 75 15.39 8.40 16.86
C ASP A 75 14.96 9.68 16.12
N GLU A 76 13.65 9.93 15.96
CA GLU A 76 13.13 11.18 15.37
C GLU A 76 12.97 12.32 16.40
N GLU A 77 12.79 12.02 17.69
CA GLU A 77 12.57 13.04 18.74
C GLU A 77 13.83 13.39 19.56
N LYS A 78 14.95 12.67 19.34
CA LYS A 78 16.17 12.83 20.14
C LYS A 78 17.24 13.74 19.55
N ASP A 79 16.91 14.62 18.61
CA ASP A 79 17.87 15.62 18.12
C ASP A 79 17.88 16.93 18.91
N THR A 80 17.57 16.88 20.21
CA THR A 80 17.94 17.96 21.12
C THR A 80 18.23 17.40 22.51
N LYS A 81 19.52 17.16 22.80
CA LYS A 81 20.27 17.44 24.05
C LYS A 81 21.43 16.44 24.25
N GLU A 82 22.58 16.87 23.72
CA GLU A 82 23.93 16.84 24.30
C GLU A 82 24.76 15.54 24.47
N LYS A 83 25.93 15.60 23.80
CA LYS A 83 27.27 15.04 24.06
C LYS A 83 27.62 13.63 23.57
N ASP A 84 28.31 13.57 22.43
CA ASP A 84 29.67 13.02 22.40
C ASP A 84 30.53 13.66 21.30
N LYS A 85 31.81 13.90 21.62
CA LYS A 85 32.82 14.41 20.71
C LYS A 85 33.28 13.27 19.80
N SER A 86 32.78 13.21 18.57
CA SER A 86 33.54 12.55 17.50
C SER A 86 33.46 13.38 16.22
N ASN A 87 34.65 13.66 15.70
CA ASN A 87 34.89 14.52 14.56
C ASN A 87 34.66 13.69 13.28
N TYR A 88 33.42 13.62 12.81
CA TYR A 88 33.12 13.10 11.49
C TYR A 88 32.55 14.21 10.61
N THR A 89 33.22 14.45 9.48
CA THR A 89 32.65 15.25 8.40
C THR A 89 31.75 14.34 7.58
N PHE A 90 30.48 14.19 8.00
CA PHE A 90 29.46 13.74 7.07
C PHE A 90 29.02 14.94 6.25
N ILE A 91 29.28 14.87 4.94
CA ILE A 91 28.65 15.74 3.97
C ILE A 91 27.15 15.49 4.10
N ASN A 92 26.44 16.46 4.67
CA ASN A 92 24.98 16.47 4.71
C ASN A 92 24.48 16.67 3.29
N ILE A 93 24.35 15.57 2.53
CA ILE A 93 23.61 15.57 1.28
C ILE A 93 22.14 15.61 1.69
N GLN A 94 21.67 16.82 1.96
CA GLN A 94 20.28 17.12 2.27
C GLN A 94 19.42 16.59 1.11
N SER A 95 18.78 15.43 1.29
CA SER A 95 17.82 14.90 0.34
C SER A 95 16.58 15.78 0.38
N ARG A 96 16.61 16.84 -0.42
CA ARG A 96 15.46 17.65 -0.79
C ARG A 96 14.49 16.79 -1.59
N ASN A 97 13.65 16.02 -0.91
CA ASN A 97 12.31 15.65 -1.34
C ASN A 97 11.65 14.72 -0.34
N GLN A 98 10.80 15.26 0.51
CA GLN A 98 9.60 14.56 0.94
C GLN A 98 8.60 15.55 1.54
N ASP A 99 8.14 16.48 0.69
CA ASP A 99 6.86 17.16 0.93
C ASP A 99 5.73 16.15 0.66
N TYR A 100 5.58 15.17 1.56
CA TYR A 100 4.36 14.38 1.59
C TYR A 100 3.31 15.21 2.31
N ILE A 101 2.48 15.92 1.55
CA ILE A 101 1.24 16.51 2.06
C ILE A 101 0.39 15.33 2.52
N THR A 102 0.44 15.04 3.83
CA THR A 102 -0.38 13.98 4.44
C THR A 102 -1.84 14.38 4.29
N VAL A 103 -2.50 13.83 3.29
CA VAL A 103 -3.94 14.00 3.19
C VAL A 103 -4.54 13.27 4.39
N HIS A 104 -5.15 14.05 5.28
CA HIS A 104 -5.68 13.56 6.56
C HIS A 104 -6.59 12.36 6.31
N LYS A 105 -6.43 11.28 7.09
CA LYS A 105 -7.12 9.98 6.89
C LYS A 105 -8.64 10.09 6.69
N TRP A 106 -9.24 11.20 7.14
CA TRP A 106 -10.66 11.55 7.00
C TRP A 106 -11.10 11.99 5.60
N TRP A 107 -10.19 12.33 4.69
CA TRP A 107 -10.55 12.70 3.32
C TRP A 107 -11.16 11.53 2.54
N LYS A 108 -10.75 10.29 2.85
CA LYS A 108 -11.37 9.08 2.29
C LYS A 108 -12.83 8.92 2.74
N LEU A 109 -13.15 9.25 3.98
CA LEU A 109 -14.54 9.24 4.50
C LEU A 109 -15.40 10.31 3.83
N PHE A 110 -14.84 11.49 3.57
CA PHE A 110 -15.54 12.56 2.86
C PHE A 110 -16.00 12.12 1.46
N PHE A 111 -15.13 11.46 0.68
CA PHE A 111 -15.52 10.94 -0.64
C PHE A 111 -16.62 9.88 -0.57
N ILE A 112 -16.60 9.01 0.43
CA ILE A 112 -17.64 7.99 0.62
C ILE A 112 -18.99 8.66 0.89
N MET A 113 -19.03 9.68 1.75
CA MET A 113 -20.26 10.42 2.05
C MET A 113 -20.79 11.17 0.83
N VAL A 114 -19.92 11.84 0.06
CA VAL A 114 -20.31 12.54 -1.17
C VAL A 114 -20.89 11.56 -2.20
N PHE A 115 -20.31 10.38 -2.34
CA PHE A 115 -20.81 9.36 -3.28
C PHE A 115 -22.20 8.85 -2.89
N ILE A 116 -22.44 8.63 -1.58
CA ILE A 116 -23.75 8.22 -1.06
C ILE A 116 -24.80 9.32 -1.30
N VAL A 117 -24.47 10.58 -0.99
CA VAL A 117 -25.36 11.72 -1.20
C VAL A 117 -25.69 11.91 -2.70
N SER A 118 -24.71 11.73 -3.59
CA SER A 118 -24.92 11.78 -5.04
C SER A 118 -25.97 10.75 -5.50
N LYS A 119 -25.92 9.52 -4.98
CA LYS A 119 -26.91 8.47 -5.31
C LYS A 119 -28.31 8.80 -4.79
N VAL A 120 -28.42 9.29 -3.56
CA VAL A 120 -29.71 9.70 -2.98
C VAL A 120 -30.32 10.85 -3.79
N CYS A 121 -29.50 11.82 -4.19
CA CYS A 121 -29.94 12.95 -5.01
C CYS A 121 -30.43 12.51 -6.39
N LEU A 122 -29.71 11.59 -7.05
CA LEU A 122 -30.11 11.03 -8.34
C LEU A 122 -31.43 10.26 -8.22
N PHE A 123 -31.60 9.44 -7.18
CA PHE A 123 -32.85 8.72 -6.93
C PHE A 123 -34.03 9.66 -6.69
N ALA A 124 -33.84 10.69 -5.86
CA ALA A 124 -34.87 11.70 -5.60
C ALA A 124 -35.22 12.48 -6.87
N ALA A 125 -34.24 12.85 -7.69
CA ALA A 125 -34.47 13.55 -8.96
C ALA A 125 -35.33 12.71 -9.92
N ILE A 126 -35.05 11.40 -10.05
CA ILE A 126 -35.89 10.49 -10.84
C ILE A 126 -37.31 10.42 -10.27
N TYR A 127 -37.46 10.25 -8.95
CA TYR A 127 -38.77 10.17 -8.32
C TYR A 127 -39.60 11.44 -8.53
N TYR A 128 -39.01 12.62 -8.34
CA TYR A 128 -39.70 13.89 -8.57
C TYR A 128 -40.03 14.12 -10.04
N TYR A 129 -39.16 13.72 -10.97
CA TYR A 129 -39.44 13.80 -12.40
C TYR A 129 -40.65 12.95 -12.80
N LEU A 130 -40.73 11.71 -12.31
CA LEU A 130 -41.88 10.84 -12.54
C LEU A 130 -43.16 11.41 -11.91
N LYS A 131 -43.08 11.92 -10.68
CA LYS A 131 -44.22 12.56 -9.99
C LYS A 131 -44.69 13.84 -10.71
N TYR A 132 -43.76 14.60 -11.27
CA TYR A 132 -44.06 15.83 -12.01
C TYR A 132 -44.86 15.55 -13.29
N GLN A 133 -44.52 14.50 -14.05
CA GLN A 133 -45.30 14.11 -15.23
C GLN A 133 -46.74 13.73 -14.88
N GLN A 134 -46.92 12.95 -13.80
CA GLN A 134 -48.26 12.56 -13.34
C GLN A 134 -49.13 13.74 -12.89
N SER A 135 -48.51 14.85 -12.45
CA SER A 135 -49.25 16.06 -12.10
C SER A 135 -49.75 16.82 -13.33
N GLN A 136 -49.00 16.82 -14.43
CA GLN A 136 -49.39 17.46 -15.70
C GLN A 136 -50.61 16.78 -16.32
N GLU A 137 -50.66 15.44 -16.27
CA GLU A 137 -51.81 14.66 -16.76
C GLU A 137 -53.11 15.01 -16.02
N LYS A 138 -53.04 15.24 -14.70
CA LYS A 138 -54.21 15.63 -13.90
C LYS A 138 -54.73 17.02 -14.25
N SER A 139 -53.84 17.96 -14.57
CA SER A 139 -54.23 19.30 -15.03
C SER A 139 -54.83 19.28 -16.45
N ALA A 140 -54.34 18.43 -17.34
CA ALA A 140 -54.90 18.24 -18.69
C ALA A 140 -56.28 17.54 -18.67
N GLN A 141 -56.47 16.55 -17.79
CA GLN A 141 -57.75 15.87 -17.60
C GLN A 141 -58.81 16.82 -17.01
N SER A 142 -58.45 17.68 -16.04
CA SER A 142 -59.38 18.61 -15.38
C SER A 142 -59.85 19.74 -16.31
N SER A 143 -59.02 20.17 -17.25
CA SER A 143 -59.41 21.16 -18.27
C SER A 143 -60.38 20.55 -19.30
N SER A 144 -60.16 19.30 -19.73
CA SER A 144 -61.09 18.59 -20.63
C SER A 144 -62.47 18.27 -20.01
N GLN A 145 -62.55 18.01 -18.69
CA GLN A 145 -63.83 17.85 -17.99
C GLN A 145 -64.59 19.17 -17.77
N THR A 146 -63.88 20.30 -17.72
CA THR A 146 -64.50 21.63 -17.59
C THR A 146 -65.10 22.09 -18.92
N GLU A 147 -64.47 21.72 -20.05
CA GLU A 147 -64.96 22.05 -21.40
C GLU A 147 -66.22 21.27 -21.81
N TYR A 148 -66.42 20.04 -21.28
CA TYR A 148 -67.63 19.24 -21.53
C TYR A 148 -68.84 19.64 -20.64
N ARG A 149 -68.64 20.53 -19.66
CA ARG A 149 -69.66 20.92 -18.66
C ARG A 149 -70.29 22.30 -18.91
N ILE A 150 -70.20 22.83 -20.13
CA ILE A 150 -70.92 24.06 -20.51
C ILE A 150 -72.27 23.66 -21.14
N PRO A 151 -73.41 23.69 -20.42
CA PRO A 151 -74.71 23.61 -21.07
C PRO A 151 -74.95 24.92 -21.85
N THR A 152 -75.03 24.81 -23.17
CA THR A 152 -75.68 25.83 -24.01
C THR A 152 -77.11 26.03 -23.51
N LYS A 153 -77.42 27.30 -23.28
CA LYS A 153 -78.68 27.88 -22.80
C LYS A 153 -79.92 27.37 -23.53
#